data_AF-A0A6L7HTJ6-F1
#
_entry.id   AF-A0A6L7HTJ6-F1
#
_cell.length_a   1.000
_cell.length_b   1.000
_cell.length_c   1.000
_cell.angle_alpha   90.00
_cell.angle_beta   90.00
_cell.angle_gamma   90.00
#
_symmetry.space_group_name_H-M   'P 1'
#
loop_
_entity.id
_entity.type
_entity.pdbx_description
1 polymer ?
#
loop_
_entity_poly.entity_id
_entity_poly.type
_entity_poly.pdbx_seq_one_letter_code
_entity_poly.pdbx_strand_id
1 'polypeptide(L)'
;MAGTQNKKIGLTGKILIGMAGGILIGLLLRSFLPGNEFIENYITNGLLNVVGSIFISSLQMLVVPLVFISLVCGTCSLSDPSSLGRLGGKTIAFYLFTTAIALSMAILVALLIHPGNASLAAENMQYSVKEAPSLSDVLINLVPRNPIQAMTEGNMLQIIIFAVIFGFAISHIGERGKRVSALFNDLNEVIMRVVTLIMQLAPYGIFALMGKLALTLGLETFESVVKYFVVVLMVLLVHAFVSYPVLLKLFSGLSPFTFIRKMRDVQLFAFSTASSNATLPVTLETSEHRLGVDNKVASFTLPLGATINMDGTAIMQGVATVFIAQVFGIDLTITDYAMVVITATLASIGTAGVPGVGLIMLAMVLNQVGLPVEGIALIMGVDRLLDMVRTAVNVTGDSVATLIIAKSENAFNQATFDDPQAGKTAGSFVDQVNAELKE
;
A
#
# COMPACT_ATOMS: atom_id res chain seq x y z
N MET A 1 45.00 -4.90 -6.86
CA MET A 1 44.30 -3.96 -5.98
C MET A 1 42.81 -4.07 -6.28
N ALA A 2 42.07 -4.84 -5.49
CA ALA A 2 40.62 -4.92 -5.59
C ALA A 2 40.05 -3.60 -5.06
N GLY A 3 39.56 -2.75 -5.96
CA GLY A 3 38.89 -1.51 -5.58
C GLY A 3 37.69 -1.85 -4.71
N THR A 4 37.70 -1.35 -3.47
CA THR A 4 36.52 -1.31 -2.61
C THR A 4 35.45 -0.50 -3.33
N GLN A 5 34.54 -1.19 -4.05
CA GLN A 5 33.32 -0.56 -4.53
C GLN A 5 32.57 -0.06 -3.31
N ASN A 6 32.51 1.27 -3.14
CA ASN A 6 31.62 1.89 -2.18
C ASN A 6 30.20 1.45 -2.52
N LYS A 7 29.65 0.50 -1.75
CA LYS A 7 28.24 0.11 -1.85
C LYS A 7 27.41 1.36 -1.57
N LYS A 8 26.86 1.96 -2.64
CA LYS A 8 25.94 3.10 -2.51
C LYS A 8 24.75 2.66 -1.66
N ILE A 9 24.50 3.37 -0.56
CA ILE A 9 23.38 3.08 0.34
C ILE A 9 22.07 3.20 -0.43
N GLY A 10 21.26 2.13 -0.42
CA GLY A 10 19.95 2.11 -1.06
C GLY A 10 18.97 3.13 -0.45
N LEU A 11 17.88 3.43 -1.15
CA LEU A 11 16.88 4.42 -0.72
C LEU A 11 16.34 4.12 0.69
N THR A 12 16.07 2.84 0.99
CA THR A 12 15.66 2.37 2.32
C THR A 12 16.66 2.76 3.40
N GLY A 13 17.95 2.55 3.16
CA GLY A 13 19.00 2.91 4.11
C GLY A 13 19.07 4.41 4.35
N LYS A 14 18.90 5.21 3.29
CA LYS A 14 18.85 6.68 3.41
C LYS A 14 17.67 7.15 4.25
N ILE A 15 16.50 6.54 4.06
CA ILE A 15 15.28 6.85 4.85
C ILE A 15 15.49 6.49 6.33
N LEU A 16 16.01 5.30 6.62
CA LEU A 16 16.26 4.89 8.01
C LEU A 16 17.29 5.78 8.70
N ILE A 17 18.35 6.19 7.98
CA ILE A 17 19.33 7.16 8.48
C ILE A 17 18.66 8.52 8.71
N GLY A 18 17.82 8.98 7.80
CA GLY A 18 17.04 10.23 7.94
C GLY A 18 16.14 10.20 9.17
N MET A 19 15.39 9.11 9.37
CA MET A 19 14.55 8.91 10.55
C MET A 19 15.39 8.93 11.84
N ALA A 20 16.41 8.08 11.93
CA ALA A 20 17.24 7.99 13.12
C ALA A 20 17.94 9.32 13.43
N GLY A 21 18.46 10.00 12.40
CA GLY A 21 19.08 11.31 12.53
C GLY A 21 18.08 12.38 13.00
N GLY A 22 16.87 12.39 12.46
CA GLY A 22 15.80 13.32 12.86
C GLY A 22 15.42 13.13 14.32
N ILE A 23 15.14 11.88 14.73
CA ILE A 23 14.80 11.55 16.12
C ILE A 23 15.94 11.93 17.07
N LEU A 24 17.18 11.52 16.76
CA LEU A 24 18.33 11.80 17.62
C LEU A 24 18.57 13.31 17.78
N ILE A 25 18.57 14.07 16.68
CA ILE A 25 18.78 15.52 16.73
C ILE A 25 17.64 16.21 17.48
N GLY A 26 16.39 15.81 17.23
CA GLY A 26 15.24 16.40 17.92
C GLY A 26 15.28 16.14 19.43
N LEU A 27 15.60 14.90 19.86
CA LEU A 27 15.74 14.56 21.28
C LEU A 27 16.92 15.28 21.94
N LEU A 28 18.06 15.41 21.26
CA LEU A 28 19.22 16.14 21.75
C LEU A 28 18.89 17.62 21.94
N LEU A 29 18.32 18.27 20.91
CA LEU A 29 17.93 19.68 20.97
C LEU A 29 16.93 19.93 22.12
N ARG A 30 15.95 19.05 22.30
CA ARG A 30 15.00 19.12 23.41
C ARG A 30 15.67 18.98 24.78
N SER A 31 16.60 18.05 24.90
CA SER A 31 17.25 17.73 26.20
C SER A 31 18.26 18.79 26.62
N PHE A 32 19.04 19.32 25.67
CA PHE A 32 20.11 20.28 25.95
C PHE A 32 19.65 21.74 25.92
N LEU A 33 18.59 22.07 25.18
CA LEU A 33 18.09 23.44 25.02
C LEU A 33 16.55 23.50 25.19
N PRO A 34 16.01 23.07 26.35
CA PRO A 34 14.57 23.08 26.58
C PRO A 34 14.00 24.51 26.57
N GLY A 35 12.89 24.73 25.86
CA GLY A 35 12.16 26.01 25.86
C GLY A 35 12.88 27.17 25.15
N ASN A 36 13.87 26.89 24.30
CA ASN A 36 14.58 27.93 23.56
C ASN A 36 13.75 28.45 22.37
N GLU A 37 13.36 29.73 22.41
CA GLU A 37 12.56 30.39 21.37
C GLU A 37 13.19 30.28 19.96
N PHE A 38 14.52 30.24 19.85
CA PHE A 38 15.18 30.09 18.55
C PHE A 38 14.93 28.70 17.94
N ILE A 39 15.01 27.65 18.76
CA ILE A 39 14.75 26.28 18.30
C ILE A 39 13.27 26.11 17.96
N GLU A 40 12.38 26.68 18.76
CA GLU A 40 10.95 26.60 18.49
C GLU A 40 10.58 27.32 17.20
N ASN A 41 10.98 28.59 17.05
CA ASN A 41 10.55 29.41 15.92
C ASN A 41 11.28 29.07 14.61
N TYR A 42 12.61 28.93 14.64
CA TYR A 42 13.40 28.81 13.41
C TYR A 42 13.69 27.36 13.00
N ILE A 43 13.85 26.44 13.96
CA ILE A 43 14.14 25.04 13.68
C ILE A 43 12.85 24.24 13.58
N THR A 44 12.02 24.25 14.62
CA THR A 44 10.82 23.42 14.74
C THR A 44 9.71 23.90 13.82
N ASN A 45 9.29 25.16 13.97
CA ASN A 45 8.22 25.79 13.17
C ASN A 45 8.72 26.40 11.86
N GLY A 46 10.04 26.58 11.73
CA GLY A 46 10.70 27.02 10.51
C GLY A 46 11.16 25.83 9.66
N LEU A 47 12.47 25.55 9.66
CA LEU A 47 13.11 24.62 8.73
C LEU A 47 12.44 23.24 8.68
N LEU A 48 12.23 22.60 9.84
CA LEU A 48 11.68 21.25 9.92
C LEU A 48 10.22 21.21 9.45
N ASN A 49 9.42 22.20 9.83
CA ASN A 49 8.05 22.32 9.39
C ASN A 49 7.92 22.57 7.89
N VAL A 50 8.75 23.46 7.32
CA VAL A 50 8.73 23.78 5.89
C VAL A 50 9.12 22.56 5.06
N VAL A 51 10.24 21.91 5.39
CA VAL A 51 10.71 20.71 4.66
C VAL A 51 9.72 19.56 4.80
N GLY A 52 9.21 19.33 6.02
CA GLY A 52 8.21 18.30 6.29
C GLY A 52 6.89 18.54 5.54
N SER A 53 6.36 19.77 5.60
CA SER A 53 5.11 20.14 4.93
C SER A 53 5.23 20.06 3.41
N ILE A 54 6.34 20.52 2.82
CA ILE A 54 6.57 20.38 1.37
C ILE A 54 6.54 18.90 0.97
N PHE A 55 7.12 18.02 1.78
CA PHE A 55 7.11 16.59 1.51
C PHE A 55 5.69 16.01 1.58
N ILE A 56 4.91 16.34 2.61
CA ILE A 56 3.50 15.91 2.74
C ILE A 56 2.66 16.43 1.57
N SER A 57 2.75 17.72 1.23
CA SER A 57 2.02 18.30 0.09
C SER A 57 2.40 17.64 -1.24
N SER A 58 3.66 17.26 -1.40
CA SER A 58 4.12 16.52 -2.59
C SER A 58 3.47 15.14 -2.70
N LEU A 59 3.29 14.44 -1.56
CA LEU A 59 2.55 13.17 -1.53
C LEU A 59 1.06 13.37 -1.86
N GLN A 60 0.43 14.39 -1.27
CA GLN A 60 -0.98 14.71 -1.49
C GLN A 60 -1.30 15.10 -2.94
N MET A 61 -0.39 15.84 -3.59
CA MET A 61 -0.49 16.24 -4.99
C MET A 61 -0.68 15.04 -5.93
N LEU A 62 -0.09 13.88 -5.59
CA LEU A 62 -0.17 12.68 -6.41
C LEU A 62 -1.46 11.89 -6.24
N VAL A 63 -2.19 12.06 -5.13
CA VAL A 63 -3.32 11.19 -4.75
C VAL A 63 -4.37 11.13 -5.86
N VAL A 64 -4.92 12.28 -6.27
CA VAL A 64 -6.04 12.33 -7.20
C VAL A 64 -5.65 11.87 -8.61
N PRO A 65 -4.56 12.38 -9.23
CA PRO A 65 -4.16 11.95 -10.58
C PRO A 65 -3.78 10.46 -10.63
N LEU A 66 -3.03 9.97 -9.65
CA LEU A 66 -2.63 8.57 -9.58
C LEU A 66 -3.86 7.67 -9.50
N VAL A 67 -4.76 7.91 -8.54
CA VAL A 67 -5.95 7.07 -8.37
C VAL A 67 -6.81 7.05 -9.63
N PHE A 68 -7.07 8.21 -10.25
CA PHE A 68 -7.87 8.24 -11.46
C PHE A 68 -7.21 7.46 -12.61
N ILE A 69 -5.94 7.74 -12.91
CA ILE A 69 -5.24 7.13 -14.05
C ILE A 69 -5.02 5.64 -13.82
N SER A 70 -4.57 5.24 -12.64
CA SER A 70 -4.31 3.84 -12.31
C SER A 70 -5.60 3.01 -12.30
N LEU A 71 -6.73 3.54 -11.82
CA LEU A 71 -8.02 2.85 -11.90
C LEU A 71 -8.54 2.70 -13.32
N VAL A 72 -8.39 3.73 -14.16
CA VAL A 72 -8.73 3.62 -15.58
C VAL A 72 -7.88 2.54 -16.25
N CYS A 73 -6.55 2.52 -16.01
CA CYS A 73 -5.67 1.46 -16.51
C CYS A 73 -6.09 0.07 -16.02
N GLY A 74 -6.32 -0.08 -14.70
CA GLY A 74 -6.72 -1.33 -14.08
C GLY A 74 -8.02 -1.88 -14.68
N THR A 75 -9.01 -1.01 -14.93
CA THR A 75 -10.29 -1.43 -15.53
C THR A 75 -10.24 -1.61 -17.06
N CYS A 76 -9.32 -0.93 -17.76
CA CYS A 76 -9.10 -1.13 -19.20
C CYS A 76 -8.39 -2.45 -19.53
N SER A 77 -7.57 -2.98 -18.62
CA SER A 77 -6.86 -4.25 -18.79
C SER A 77 -7.78 -5.47 -18.97
N LEU A 78 -9.09 -5.29 -18.79
CA LEU A 78 -10.15 -6.31 -18.85
C LEU A 78 -10.72 -6.54 -20.26
N SER A 79 -9.96 -6.22 -21.31
CA SER A 79 -10.47 -5.95 -22.67
C SER A 79 -10.77 -7.16 -23.58
N ASP A 80 -10.76 -8.40 -23.08
CA ASP A 80 -11.26 -9.56 -23.86
C ASP A 80 -12.46 -10.26 -23.19
N PRO A 81 -13.70 -9.80 -23.46
CA PRO A 81 -14.92 -10.32 -22.84
C PRO A 81 -15.23 -11.79 -23.14
N SER A 82 -14.67 -12.35 -24.22
CA SER A 82 -15.13 -13.63 -24.78
C SER A 82 -14.53 -14.87 -24.12
N SER A 83 -13.37 -14.75 -23.47
CA SER A 83 -12.70 -15.84 -22.74
C SER A 83 -12.07 -15.39 -21.40
N LEU A 84 -11.86 -14.09 -21.21
CA LEU A 84 -11.21 -13.50 -20.03
C LEU A 84 -12.19 -12.93 -19.00
N GLY A 85 -13.45 -12.69 -19.36
CA GLY A 85 -14.45 -12.10 -18.44
C GLY A 85 -14.69 -12.94 -17.17
N ARG A 86 -14.76 -14.27 -17.30
CA ARG A 86 -14.92 -15.19 -16.15
C ARG A 86 -13.67 -15.24 -15.27
N LEU A 87 -12.48 -15.29 -15.88
CA LEU A 87 -11.20 -15.31 -15.17
C LEU A 87 -10.96 -13.98 -14.42
N GLY A 88 -11.14 -12.86 -15.10
CA GLY A 88 -11.02 -11.51 -14.54
C GLY A 88 -12.04 -11.23 -13.44
N GLY A 89 -13.31 -11.56 -13.67
CA GLY A 89 -14.37 -11.37 -12.68
C GLY A 89 -14.11 -12.17 -11.40
N LYS A 90 -13.73 -13.45 -11.50
CA LYS A 90 -13.36 -14.25 -10.32
C LYS A 90 -12.14 -13.68 -9.59
N THR A 91 -11.12 -13.25 -10.33
CA THR A 91 -9.88 -12.73 -9.76
C THR A 91 -10.12 -11.44 -8.99
N ILE A 92 -10.83 -10.46 -9.59
CA ILE A 92 -11.18 -9.20 -8.93
C ILE A 92 -12.07 -9.45 -7.72
N ALA A 93 -13.10 -10.29 -7.87
CA ALA A 93 -13.99 -10.60 -6.75
C ALA A 93 -13.23 -11.22 -5.58
N PHE A 94 -12.27 -12.10 -5.87
CA PHE A 94 -11.40 -12.69 -4.85
C PHE A 94 -10.50 -11.65 -4.19
N TYR A 95 -9.83 -10.78 -4.94
CA TYR A 95 -8.99 -9.71 -4.38
C TYR A 95 -9.78 -8.72 -3.53
N LEU A 96 -10.96 -8.28 -3.98
CA LEU A 96 -11.80 -7.37 -3.17
C LEU A 96 -12.28 -8.05 -1.89
N PHE A 97 -12.57 -9.35 -1.97
CA PHE A 97 -12.95 -10.14 -0.80
C PHE A 97 -11.80 -10.28 0.21
N THR A 98 -10.57 -10.57 -0.24
CA THR A 98 -9.40 -10.66 0.64
C THR A 98 -9.05 -9.31 1.25
N THR A 99 -9.08 -8.22 0.47
CA THR A 99 -8.83 -6.85 0.96
C THR A 99 -9.83 -6.46 2.03
N ALA A 100 -11.13 -6.74 1.81
CA ALA A 100 -12.17 -6.44 2.79
C ALA A 100 -11.99 -7.22 4.09
N ILE A 101 -11.58 -8.50 4.02
CA ILE A 101 -11.25 -9.31 5.21
C ILE A 101 -10.04 -8.72 5.93
N ALA A 102 -8.96 -8.43 5.19
CA ALA A 102 -7.71 -7.90 5.72
C ALA A 102 -7.93 -6.60 6.49
N LEU A 103 -8.69 -5.67 5.89
CA LEU A 103 -9.01 -4.37 6.45
C LEU A 103 -9.96 -4.46 7.65
N SER A 104 -10.99 -5.31 7.58
CA SER A 104 -11.91 -5.53 8.70
C SER A 104 -11.18 -6.14 9.90
N MET A 105 -10.28 -7.09 9.66
CA MET A 105 -9.43 -7.67 10.69
C MET A 105 -8.49 -6.61 11.30
N ALA A 106 -7.90 -5.76 10.48
CA ALA A 106 -7.02 -4.68 10.94
C ALA A 106 -7.75 -3.68 11.85
N ILE A 107 -8.93 -3.21 11.45
CA ILE A 107 -9.75 -2.30 12.25
C ILE A 107 -10.16 -2.97 13.55
N LEU A 108 -10.66 -4.21 13.51
CA LEU A 108 -11.08 -4.95 14.70
C LEU A 108 -9.93 -5.11 15.71
N VAL A 109 -8.77 -5.55 15.24
CA VAL A 109 -7.60 -5.74 16.11
C VAL A 109 -7.10 -4.41 16.67
N ALA A 110 -7.07 -3.35 15.87
CA ALA A 110 -6.67 -2.03 16.35
C ALA A 110 -7.65 -1.45 17.37
N LEU A 111 -8.95 -1.68 17.19
CA LEU A 111 -9.98 -1.32 18.17
C LEU A 111 -9.83 -2.09 19.47
N LEU A 112 -9.42 -3.36 19.45
CA LEU A 112 -9.21 -4.16 20.66
C LEU A 112 -7.93 -3.79 21.41
N ILE A 113 -6.85 -3.47 20.68
CA ILE A 113 -5.55 -3.17 21.29
C ILE A 113 -5.44 -1.71 21.73
N HIS A 114 -6.17 -0.81 21.08
CA HIS A 114 -6.09 0.64 21.31
C HIS A 114 -4.64 1.17 21.20
N PRO A 115 -4.02 1.14 20.00
CA PRO A 115 -2.62 1.52 19.84
C PRO A 115 -2.34 3.02 20.05
N GLY A 116 -3.35 3.89 19.91
CA GLY A 116 -3.21 5.33 20.12
C GLY A 116 -3.53 5.73 21.56
N ASN A 117 -2.82 6.74 22.07
CA ASN A 117 -3.09 7.35 23.37
C ASN A 117 -3.56 8.81 23.18
N ALA A 118 -4.72 9.15 23.74
CA ALA A 118 -5.34 10.47 23.63
C ALA A 118 -4.55 11.59 24.33
N SER A 119 -3.61 11.24 25.23
CA SER A 119 -2.70 12.20 25.89
C SER A 119 -1.80 12.97 24.92
N LEU A 120 -1.78 12.57 23.64
CA LEU A 120 -0.97 13.14 22.56
C LEU A 120 -1.66 14.29 21.81
N ALA A 121 -2.95 14.53 22.07
CA ALA A 121 -3.74 15.61 21.48
C ALA A 121 -3.36 17.01 22.03
N ALA A 122 -2.10 17.23 22.40
CA ALA A 122 -1.61 18.43 23.07
C ALA A 122 -2.22 19.71 22.46
N GLU A 123 -3.07 20.34 23.28
CA GLU A 123 -3.52 21.72 23.27
C GLU A 123 -3.19 22.49 21.98
N ASN A 124 -4.15 22.60 21.04
CA ASN A 124 -4.37 23.68 20.07
C ASN A 124 -4.94 23.23 18.70
N MET A 125 -5.10 21.93 18.43
CA MET A 125 -5.75 21.47 17.20
C MET A 125 -7.25 21.25 17.43
N GLN A 126 -8.04 22.34 17.53
CA GLN A 126 -9.49 22.24 17.35
C GLN A 126 -9.76 21.83 15.90
N TYR A 127 -9.75 20.53 15.64
CA TYR A 127 -10.18 20.01 14.36
C TYR A 127 -11.71 20.02 14.35
N SER A 128 -12.29 20.81 13.46
CA SER A 128 -13.72 20.72 13.18
C SER A 128 -13.96 19.37 12.52
N VAL A 129 -14.48 18.42 13.28
CA VAL A 129 -14.91 17.12 12.77
C VAL A 129 -16.00 17.42 11.73
N LYS A 130 -15.67 17.22 10.44
CA LYS A 130 -16.71 17.20 9.40
C LYS A 130 -17.65 16.05 9.75
N GLU A 131 -18.94 16.35 9.89
CA GLU A 131 -19.95 15.30 10.02
C GLU A 131 -19.84 14.36 8.83
N ALA A 132 -19.67 13.09 9.14
CA ALA A 132 -19.58 12.08 8.11
C ALA A 132 -20.96 11.94 7.42
N PRO A 133 -21.01 11.90 6.08
CA PRO A 133 -22.28 11.81 5.37
C PRO A 133 -23.03 10.53 5.73
N SER A 134 -24.36 10.59 5.75
CA SER A 134 -25.18 9.41 6.00
C SER A 134 -24.94 8.34 4.91
N LEU A 135 -25.14 7.06 5.22
CA LEU A 135 -25.00 5.99 4.22
C LEU A 135 -25.91 6.22 3.00
N SER A 136 -27.10 6.78 3.20
CA SER A 136 -28.00 7.20 2.13
C SER A 136 -27.38 8.29 1.26
N ASP A 137 -26.78 9.32 1.86
CA ASP A 137 -26.11 10.38 1.10
C ASP A 137 -24.87 9.85 0.37
N VAL A 138 -24.15 8.89 0.95
CA VAL A 138 -23.02 8.22 0.28
C VAL A 138 -23.50 7.46 -0.96
N LEU A 139 -24.60 6.71 -0.85
CA LEU A 139 -25.18 5.97 -1.99
C LEU A 139 -25.72 6.91 -3.07
N ILE A 140 -26.41 7.99 -2.68
CA ILE A 140 -26.94 9.00 -3.62
C ILE A 140 -25.79 9.72 -4.33
N ASN A 141 -24.74 10.08 -3.60
CA ASN A 141 -23.59 10.82 -4.10
C ASN A 141 -22.47 9.91 -4.62
N LEU A 142 -22.73 8.61 -4.80
CA LEU A 142 -21.78 7.64 -5.34
C LEU A 142 -21.36 8.02 -6.77
N VAL A 143 -22.33 8.48 -7.57
CA VAL A 143 -22.09 8.97 -8.93
C VAL A 143 -21.95 10.50 -8.91
N PRO A 144 -20.78 11.06 -9.28
CA PRO A 144 -20.60 12.50 -9.30
C PRO A 144 -21.50 13.16 -10.34
N ARG A 145 -22.10 14.30 -9.98
CA ARG A 145 -22.74 15.21 -10.96
C ARG A 145 -21.71 15.84 -11.90
N ASN A 146 -20.49 16.07 -11.40
CA ASN A 146 -19.37 16.61 -12.16
C ASN A 146 -18.06 15.91 -11.72
N PRO A 147 -17.45 15.06 -12.56
CA PRO A 147 -16.23 14.33 -12.20
C PRO A 147 -15.02 15.25 -12.02
N ILE A 148 -14.97 16.39 -12.71
CA ILE A 148 -13.87 17.36 -12.55
C ILE A 148 -13.98 18.05 -11.20
N GLN A 149 -15.20 18.42 -10.78
CA GLN A 149 -15.44 18.97 -9.45
C GLN A 149 -15.05 17.96 -8.36
N ALA A 150 -15.41 16.68 -8.53
CA ALA A 150 -15.01 15.63 -7.62
C ALA A 150 -13.48 15.52 -7.49
N MET A 151 -12.73 15.67 -8.59
CA MET A 151 -11.27 15.69 -8.57
C MET A 151 -10.70 16.91 -7.83
N THR A 152 -11.28 18.10 -8.02
CA THR A 152 -10.84 19.31 -7.30
C THR A 152 -11.16 19.30 -5.82
N GLU A 153 -12.30 18.72 -5.43
CA GLU A 153 -12.73 18.63 -4.02
C GLU A 153 -12.13 17.41 -3.31
N GLY A 154 -11.52 16.49 -4.04
CA GLY A 154 -10.99 15.24 -3.49
C GLY A 154 -12.09 14.27 -3.04
N ASN A 155 -13.24 14.24 -3.73
CA ASN A 155 -14.32 13.29 -3.45
C ASN A 155 -13.94 11.91 -4.01
N MET A 156 -13.17 11.15 -3.23
CA MET A 156 -12.46 9.96 -3.72
C MET A 156 -13.39 8.85 -4.19
N LEU A 157 -14.47 8.58 -3.45
CA LEU A 157 -15.45 7.58 -3.87
C LEU A 157 -16.07 7.90 -5.25
N GLN A 158 -16.36 9.18 -5.50
CA GLN A 158 -16.86 9.64 -6.79
C GLN A 158 -15.83 9.51 -7.90
N ILE A 159 -14.57 9.86 -7.63
CA ILE A 159 -13.45 9.72 -8.57
C ILE A 159 -13.29 8.25 -8.95
N ILE A 160 -13.32 7.35 -7.96
CA ILE A 160 -13.21 5.90 -8.16
C ILE A 160 -14.33 5.39 -9.07
N ILE A 161 -15.59 5.71 -8.75
CA ILE A 161 -16.75 5.25 -9.51
C ILE A 161 -16.70 5.76 -10.94
N PHE A 162 -16.37 7.04 -11.14
CA PHE A 162 -16.18 7.60 -12.47
C PHE A 162 -15.04 6.90 -13.23
N ALA A 163 -13.89 6.69 -12.60
CA ALA A 163 -12.74 6.01 -13.22
C ALA A 163 -13.08 4.59 -13.68
N VAL A 164 -13.81 3.84 -12.84
CA VAL A 164 -14.23 2.46 -13.16
C VAL A 164 -15.20 2.44 -14.34
N ILE A 165 -16.22 3.28 -14.33
CA ILE A 165 -17.18 3.38 -15.44
C ILE A 165 -16.46 3.82 -16.73
N PHE A 166 -15.55 4.79 -16.63
CA PHE A 166 -14.82 5.32 -17.76
C PHE A 166 -13.86 4.29 -18.38
N GLY A 167 -13.08 3.58 -17.56
CA GLY A 167 -12.20 2.53 -18.05
C GLY A 167 -12.95 1.31 -18.58
N PHE A 168 -14.10 0.97 -17.98
CA PHE A 168 -15.01 -0.04 -18.55
C PHE A 168 -15.55 0.38 -19.92
N ALA A 169 -15.94 1.65 -20.10
CA ALA A 169 -16.36 2.14 -21.41
C ALA A 169 -15.21 2.08 -22.43
N ILE A 170 -13.98 2.42 -22.04
CA ILE A 170 -12.79 2.31 -22.91
C ILE A 170 -12.59 0.88 -23.38
N SER A 171 -12.76 -0.14 -22.52
CA SER A 171 -12.55 -1.53 -22.91
C SER A 171 -13.60 -2.07 -23.91
N HIS A 172 -14.76 -1.39 -24.05
CA HIS A 172 -15.89 -1.86 -24.88
C HIS A 172 -16.05 -1.11 -26.22
N ILE A 173 -15.19 -0.15 -26.54
CA ILE A 173 -15.27 0.65 -27.79
C ILE A 173 -14.25 0.22 -28.86
N GLY A 174 -13.66 -0.97 -28.73
CA GLY A 174 -12.78 -1.60 -29.72
C GLY A 174 -11.46 -0.84 -29.95
N GLU A 175 -11.08 -0.66 -31.23
CA GLU A 175 -9.80 -0.02 -31.62
C GLU A 175 -9.63 1.43 -31.14
N ARG A 176 -10.72 2.17 -30.95
CA ARG A 176 -10.66 3.49 -30.31
C ARG A 176 -10.28 3.38 -28.84
N GLY A 177 -10.84 2.38 -28.16
CA GLY A 177 -10.56 2.05 -26.78
C GLY A 177 -9.11 1.69 -26.54
N LYS A 178 -8.55 0.82 -27.39
CA LYS A 178 -7.14 0.43 -27.32
C LYS A 178 -6.19 1.64 -27.36
N ARG A 179 -6.46 2.63 -28.23
CA ARG A 179 -5.67 3.87 -28.31
C ARG A 179 -5.75 4.71 -27.05
N VAL A 180 -6.94 4.84 -26.47
CA VAL A 180 -7.12 5.59 -25.21
C VAL A 180 -6.48 4.84 -24.04
N SER A 181 -6.65 3.52 -23.96
CA SER A 181 -6.00 2.68 -22.95
C SER A 181 -4.47 2.79 -23.01
N ALA A 182 -3.88 2.80 -24.21
CA ALA A 182 -2.44 2.99 -24.37
C ALA A 182 -1.97 4.33 -23.82
N LEU A 183 -2.68 5.42 -24.13
CA LEU A 183 -2.39 6.74 -23.55
C LEU A 183 -2.46 6.73 -22.01
N PHE A 184 -3.47 6.08 -21.43
CA PHE A 184 -3.59 5.99 -19.97
C PHE A 184 -2.44 5.18 -19.35
N ASN A 185 -2.01 4.09 -20.00
CA ASN A 185 -0.83 3.34 -19.56
C ASN A 185 0.44 4.21 -19.61
N ASP A 186 0.65 4.99 -20.67
CA ASP A 186 1.78 5.93 -20.77
C ASP A 186 1.72 7.00 -19.67
N LEU A 187 0.53 7.55 -19.39
CA LEU A 187 0.33 8.52 -18.30
C LEU A 187 0.61 7.89 -16.93
N ASN A 188 0.22 6.63 -16.73
CA ASN A 188 0.50 5.89 -15.50
C ASN A 188 2.01 5.78 -15.28
N GLU A 189 2.78 5.38 -16.30
CA GLU A 189 4.24 5.32 -16.23
C GLU A 189 4.88 6.68 -15.91
N VAL A 190 4.38 7.76 -16.52
CA VAL A 190 4.82 9.13 -16.21
C VAL A 190 4.57 9.47 -14.74
N ILE A 191 3.38 9.19 -14.21
CA ILE A 191 3.07 9.46 -12.80
C ILE A 191 3.94 8.60 -11.87
N MET A 192 4.17 7.33 -12.20
CA MET A 192 5.07 6.47 -11.42
C MET A 192 6.51 6.99 -11.40
N ARG A 193 6.95 7.65 -12.48
CA ARG A 193 8.22 8.36 -12.49
C ARG A 193 8.22 9.54 -11.53
N VAL A 194 7.14 10.32 -11.47
CA VAL A 194 6.99 11.43 -10.51
C VAL A 194 6.99 10.91 -9.06
N VAL A 195 6.27 9.82 -8.76
CA VAL A 195 6.32 9.13 -7.45
C VAL A 195 7.76 8.81 -7.08
N THR A 196 8.53 8.22 -8.00
CA THR A 196 9.93 7.87 -7.77
C THR A 196 10.80 9.09 -7.44
N LEU A 197 10.59 10.21 -8.14
CA LEU A 197 11.31 11.46 -7.88
C LEU A 197 10.99 12.03 -6.49
N ILE A 198 9.70 12.05 -6.11
CA ILE A 198 9.28 12.50 -4.78
C ILE A 198 9.85 11.60 -3.68
N MET A 199 9.91 10.29 -3.91
CA MET A 199 10.50 9.35 -2.95
C MET A 199 12.01 9.57 -2.72
N GLN A 200 12.73 10.20 -3.66
CA GLN A 200 14.12 10.60 -3.42
C GLN A 200 14.24 11.74 -2.41
N LEU A 201 13.17 12.53 -2.21
CA LEU A 201 13.08 13.57 -1.17
C LEU A 201 12.72 12.99 0.20
N ALA A 202 12.19 11.76 0.26
CA ALA A 202 11.72 11.12 1.48
C ALA A 202 12.75 11.10 2.63
N PRO A 203 14.06 10.84 2.42
CA PRO A 203 15.03 10.90 3.52
C PRO A 203 15.07 12.25 4.24
N TYR A 204 14.92 13.36 3.51
CA TYR A 204 14.94 14.72 4.06
C TYR A 204 13.59 15.09 4.68
N GLY A 205 12.49 14.75 4.00
CA GLY A 205 11.14 14.95 4.52
C GLY A 205 10.92 14.19 5.83
N ILE A 206 11.31 12.92 5.89
CA ILE A 206 11.20 12.07 7.07
C ILE A 206 12.12 12.56 8.18
N PHE A 207 13.36 12.97 7.87
CA PHE A 207 14.24 13.61 8.85
C PHE A 207 13.56 14.82 9.49
N ALA A 208 12.98 15.70 8.67
CA ALA A 208 12.34 16.92 9.12
C ALA A 208 11.10 16.64 9.99
N LEU A 209 10.22 15.74 9.52
CA LEU A 209 9.01 15.33 10.24
C LEU A 209 9.36 14.66 11.58
N MET A 210 10.29 13.71 11.58
CA MET A 210 10.71 13.00 12.80
C MET A 210 11.48 13.90 13.78
N GLY A 211 12.28 14.83 13.28
CA GLY A 211 12.95 15.83 14.10
C GLY A 211 11.96 16.77 14.78
N LYS A 212 10.98 17.29 14.02
CA LYS A 212 9.90 18.12 14.56
C LYS A 212 9.12 17.32 15.61
N LEU A 213 8.78 16.07 15.30
CA LEU A 213 8.09 15.17 16.20
C LEU A 213 8.83 14.97 17.53
N ALA A 214 10.13 14.65 17.47
CA ALA A 214 10.94 14.42 18.67
C ALA A 214 11.09 15.69 19.54
N LEU A 215 11.01 16.87 18.93
CA LEU A 215 11.02 18.18 19.61
C LEU A 215 9.69 18.47 20.29
N THR A 216 8.56 18.22 19.61
CA THR A 216 7.23 18.63 20.08
C THR A 216 6.52 17.57 20.93
N LEU A 217 6.76 16.29 20.67
CA LEU A 217 6.00 15.19 21.26
C LEU A 217 6.82 14.39 22.29
N GLY A 218 6.21 14.07 23.44
CA GLY A 218 6.83 13.36 24.57
C GLY A 218 7.20 11.89 24.27
N LEU A 219 7.94 11.26 25.19
CA LEU A 219 8.31 9.83 25.12
C LEU A 219 7.08 8.89 25.02
N GLU A 220 5.92 9.31 25.56
CA GLU A 220 4.64 8.58 25.47
C GLU A 220 4.15 8.39 24.02
N THR A 221 4.51 9.32 23.14
CA THR A 221 4.20 9.24 21.70
C THR A 221 4.99 8.13 21.03
N PHE A 222 6.25 7.99 21.43
CA PHE A 222 7.12 6.95 20.89
C PHE A 222 6.59 5.57 21.26
N GLU A 223 6.08 5.39 22.49
CA GLU A 223 5.40 4.16 22.90
C GLU A 223 4.19 3.86 22.01
N SER A 224 3.35 4.86 21.73
CA SER A 224 2.16 4.70 20.89
C SER A 224 2.52 4.35 19.44
N VAL A 225 3.58 4.95 18.87
CA VAL A 225 4.08 4.62 17.53
C VAL A 225 4.67 3.20 17.48
N VAL A 226 5.38 2.76 18.53
CA VAL A 226 5.87 1.38 18.64
C VAL A 226 4.71 0.40 18.76
N LYS A 227 3.68 0.70 19.56
CA LYS A 227 2.45 -0.10 19.64
C LYS A 227 1.79 -0.22 18.27
N TYR A 228 1.59 0.90 17.57
CA TYR A 228 1.10 0.91 16.19
C TYR A 228 1.92 -0.02 15.29
N PHE A 229 3.25 0.10 15.30
CA PHE A 229 4.13 -0.74 14.49
C PHE A 229 3.92 -2.23 14.77
N VAL A 230 3.86 -2.61 16.06
CA VAL A 230 3.66 -4.00 16.48
C VAL A 230 2.28 -4.51 16.06
N VAL A 231 1.23 -3.70 16.17
CA VAL A 231 -0.12 -4.06 15.75
C VAL A 231 -0.18 -4.31 14.25
N VAL A 232 0.34 -3.39 13.42
CA VAL A 232 0.38 -3.59 11.96
C VAL A 232 1.16 -4.85 11.61
N LEU A 233 2.35 -5.03 12.19
CA LEU A 233 3.18 -6.20 11.93
C LEU A 233 2.45 -7.49 12.32
N MET A 234 1.80 -7.51 13.48
CA MET A 234 1.04 -8.67 13.94
C MET A 234 -0.11 -9.00 12.99
N VAL A 235 -0.92 -8.01 12.60
CA VAL A 235 -2.05 -8.24 11.68
C VAL A 235 -1.55 -8.71 10.31
N LEU A 236 -0.45 -8.15 9.79
CA LEU A 236 0.18 -8.60 8.54
C LEU A 236 0.62 -10.06 8.61
N LEU A 237 1.28 -10.46 9.71
CA LEU A 237 1.71 -11.84 9.91
C LEU A 237 0.52 -12.79 10.08
N VAL A 238 -0.51 -12.38 10.83
CA VAL A 238 -1.75 -13.16 10.94
C VAL A 238 -2.41 -13.32 9.57
N HIS A 239 -2.46 -12.27 8.76
CA HIS A 239 -3.02 -12.37 7.42
C HIS A 239 -2.22 -13.33 6.53
N ALA A 240 -0.90 -13.19 6.53
CA ALA A 240 0.00 -14.01 5.71
C ALA A 240 0.03 -15.49 6.12
N PHE A 241 -0.01 -15.79 7.42
CA PHE A 241 0.18 -17.14 7.96
C PHE A 241 -1.10 -17.81 8.46
N VAL A 242 -2.22 -17.08 8.53
CA VAL A 242 -3.53 -17.63 8.92
C VAL A 242 -4.55 -17.38 7.83
N SER A 243 -4.88 -16.13 7.51
CA SER A 243 -5.97 -15.82 6.56
C SER A 243 -5.71 -16.45 5.19
N TYR A 244 -4.55 -16.19 4.59
CA TYR A 244 -4.17 -16.76 3.29
C TYR A 244 -4.10 -18.29 3.27
N PRO A 245 -3.40 -18.97 4.21
CA PRO A 245 -3.44 -20.42 4.34
C PRO A 245 -4.84 -21.01 4.47
N VAL A 246 -5.71 -20.40 5.27
CA VAL A 246 -7.09 -20.84 5.45
C VAL A 246 -7.86 -20.71 4.14
N LEU A 247 -7.79 -19.55 3.48
CA LEU A 247 -8.45 -19.33 2.19
C LEU A 247 -7.92 -20.31 1.12
N LEU A 248 -6.60 -20.49 1.02
CA LEU A 248 -5.99 -21.45 0.11
C LEU A 248 -6.52 -22.86 0.37
N LYS A 249 -6.54 -23.30 1.63
CA LYS A 249 -7.01 -24.66 1.97
C LYS A 249 -8.50 -24.83 1.71
N LEU A 250 -9.33 -23.84 2.03
CA LEU A 250 -10.78 -23.90 1.86
C LEU A 250 -11.20 -23.88 0.38
N PHE A 251 -10.63 -22.99 -0.42
CA PHE A 251 -11.06 -22.79 -1.82
C PHE A 251 -10.33 -23.66 -2.83
N SER A 252 -9.12 -24.15 -2.51
CA SER A 252 -8.33 -25.00 -3.41
C SER A 252 -8.01 -26.39 -2.85
N GLY A 253 -8.13 -26.63 -1.55
CA GLY A 253 -7.70 -27.89 -0.93
C GLY A 253 -6.18 -28.11 -0.88
N LEU A 254 -5.37 -27.21 -1.47
CA LEU A 254 -3.91 -27.30 -1.51
C LEU A 254 -3.29 -27.17 -0.12
N SER A 255 -2.08 -27.72 0.03
CA SER A 255 -1.31 -27.64 1.29
C SER A 255 -0.71 -26.24 1.47
N PRO A 256 -1.08 -25.49 2.53
CA PRO A 256 -0.50 -24.17 2.77
C PRO A 256 0.99 -24.22 3.12
N PHE A 257 1.44 -25.29 3.78
CA PHE A 257 2.86 -25.46 4.12
C PHE A 257 3.74 -25.60 2.87
N THR A 258 3.27 -26.34 1.87
CA THR A 258 3.97 -26.48 0.59
C THR A 258 4.05 -25.14 -0.13
N PHE A 259 2.94 -24.39 -0.14
CA PHE A 259 2.86 -23.06 -0.73
C PHE A 259 3.86 -22.08 -0.10
N ILE A 260 3.81 -21.89 1.22
CA ILE A 260 4.71 -20.95 1.93
C ILE A 260 6.18 -21.31 1.69
N ARG A 261 6.53 -22.61 1.72
CA ARG A 261 7.91 -23.05 1.49
C ARG A 261 8.40 -22.75 0.07
N LYS A 262 7.52 -22.81 -0.92
CA LYS A 262 7.86 -22.50 -2.32
C LYS A 262 7.90 -21.00 -2.60
N MET A 263 7.11 -20.20 -1.87
CA MET A 263 7.05 -18.75 -2.01
C MET A 263 8.15 -17.97 -1.28
N ARG A 264 8.93 -18.63 -0.41
CA ARG A 264 9.93 -17.97 0.43
C ARG A 264 10.85 -17.00 -0.33
N ASP A 265 11.37 -17.43 -1.48
CA ASP A 265 12.36 -16.63 -2.22
C ASP A 265 11.70 -15.39 -2.85
N VAL A 266 10.46 -15.51 -3.33
CA VAL A 266 9.63 -14.38 -3.79
C VAL A 266 9.32 -13.43 -2.65
N GLN A 267 8.92 -13.94 -1.48
CA GLN A 267 8.58 -13.14 -0.30
C GLN A 267 9.79 -12.33 0.20
N LEU A 268 10.98 -12.95 0.23
CA LEU A 268 12.21 -12.26 0.60
C LEU A 268 12.60 -11.19 -0.42
N PHE A 269 12.42 -11.47 -1.72
CA PHE A 269 12.66 -10.49 -2.76
C PHE A 269 11.70 -9.30 -2.65
N ALA A 270 10.39 -9.55 -2.53
CA ALA A 270 9.36 -8.53 -2.31
C ALA A 270 9.64 -7.69 -1.06
N PHE A 271 10.04 -8.32 0.03
CA PHE A 271 10.45 -7.64 1.26
C PHE A 271 11.63 -6.70 1.00
N SER A 272 12.65 -7.16 0.27
CA SER A 272 13.85 -6.36 0.01
C SER A 272 13.61 -5.17 -0.92
N THR A 273 12.75 -5.34 -1.93
CA THR A 273 12.46 -4.32 -2.94
C THR A 273 11.38 -3.34 -2.47
N ALA A 274 10.47 -3.79 -1.60
CA ALA A 274 9.24 -3.10 -1.25
C ALA A 274 8.39 -2.70 -2.48
N SER A 275 8.49 -3.48 -3.57
CA SER A 275 7.72 -3.26 -4.79
C SER A 275 7.14 -4.57 -5.32
N SER A 276 5.81 -4.63 -5.40
CA SER A 276 5.09 -5.74 -6.04
C SER A 276 5.43 -5.82 -7.53
N ASN A 277 5.51 -4.66 -8.20
CA ASN A 277 5.85 -4.59 -9.63
C ASN A 277 7.28 -5.09 -9.91
N ALA A 278 8.26 -4.70 -9.10
CA ALA A 278 9.63 -5.18 -9.26
C ALA A 278 9.75 -6.68 -9.01
N THR A 279 8.84 -7.26 -8.21
CA THR A 279 8.83 -8.68 -7.86
C THR A 279 8.06 -9.55 -8.86
N LEU A 280 7.24 -8.93 -9.72
CA LEU A 280 6.35 -9.62 -10.64
C LEU A 280 7.05 -10.69 -11.52
N PRO A 281 8.24 -10.46 -12.13
CA PRO A 281 8.91 -11.50 -12.92
C PRO A 281 9.23 -12.76 -12.10
N VAL A 282 9.70 -12.58 -10.87
CA VAL A 282 10.05 -13.68 -9.94
C VAL A 282 8.79 -14.42 -9.48
N THR A 283 7.70 -13.68 -9.25
CA THR A 283 6.40 -14.24 -8.89
C THR A 283 5.81 -15.07 -10.02
N LEU A 284 5.91 -14.60 -11.26
CA LEU A 284 5.47 -15.34 -12.46
C LEU A 284 6.23 -16.64 -12.63
N GLU A 285 7.56 -16.58 -12.61
CA GLU A 285 8.44 -17.75 -12.75
C GLU A 285 8.17 -18.79 -11.64
N THR A 286 8.04 -18.33 -10.39
CA THR A 286 7.71 -19.20 -9.26
C THR A 286 6.33 -19.81 -9.41
N SER A 287 5.34 -19.05 -9.87
CA SER A 287 3.98 -19.54 -10.03
C SER A 287 3.87 -20.60 -11.12
N GLU A 288 4.55 -20.40 -12.26
CA GLU A 288 4.55 -21.33 -13.37
C GLU A 288 5.37 -22.60 -13.05
N HIS A 289 6.63 -22.43 -12.67
CA HIS A 289 7.57 -23.55 -12.61
C HIS A 289 7.67 -24.22 -11.24
N ARG A 290 7.29 -23.54 -10.15
CA ARG A 290 7.32 -24.12 -8.80
C ARG A 290 5.93 -24.43 -8.28
N LEU A 291 4.94 -23.57 -8.53
CA LEU A 291 3.57 -23.77 -8.05
C LEU A 291 2.69 -24.54 -9.04
N GLY A 292 3.10 -24.68 -10.31
CA GLY A 292 2.38 -25.49 -11.31
C GLY A 292 1.16 -24.80 -11.90
N VAL A 293 1.13 -23.47 -11.91
CA VAL A 293 0.06 -22.70 -12.53
C VAL A 293 0.31 -22.57 -14.04
N ASP A 294 -0.72 -22.77 -14.87
CA ASP A 294 -0.60 -22.50 -16.31
C ASP A 294 -0.32 -21.01 -16.57
N ASN A 295 0.62 -20.73 -17.48
CA ASN A 295 1.03 -19.37 -17.82
C ASN A 295 -0.17 -18.47 -18.22
N LYS A 296 -1.21 -19.01 -18.86
CA LYS A 296 -2.40 -18.24 -19.25
C LYS A 296 -3.14 -17.64 -18.06
N VAL A 297 -3.10 -18.31 -16.89
CA VAL A 297 -3.68 -17.77 -15.66
C VAL A 297 -2.66 -16.86 -14.97
N ALA A 298 -1.43 -17.33 -14.77
CA ALA A 298 -0.40 -16.59 -14.03
C ALA A 298 -0.07 -15.22 -14.66
N SER A 299 0.11 -15.18 -15.99
CA SER A 299 0.40 -13.94 -16.74
C SER A 299 -0.74 -12.94 -16.78
N PHE A 300 -1.93 -13.33 -16.33
CA PHE A 300 -3.08 -12.45 -16.18
C PHE A 300 -3.31 -12.04 -14.73
N THR A 301 -3.40 -13.00 -13.80
CA THR A 301 -3.80 -12.73 -12.41
C THR A 301 -2.73 -12.03 -11.59
N LEU A 302 -1.45 -12.31 -11.85
CA LEU A 302 -0.34 -11.72 -11.08
C LEU A 302 -0.07 -10.26 -11.45
N PRO A 303 0.01 -9.85 -12.74
CA PRO A 303 0.14 -8.44 -13.07
C PRO A 303 -1.07 -7.63 -12.59
N LEU A 304 -2.27 -8.21 -12.67
CA LEU A 304 -3.48 -7.62 -12.13
C LEU A 304 -3.44 -7.50 -10.59
N GLY A 305 -2.91 -8.51 -9.90
CA GLY A 305 -2.74 -8.51 -8.44
C GLY A 305 -1.76 -7.44 -7.96
N ALA A 306 -0.64 -7.26 -8.68
CA ALA A 306 0.38 -6.28 -8.33
C ALA A 306 -0.14 -4.82 -8.27
N THR A 307 -1.30 -4.55 -8.90
CA THR A 307 -1.98 -3.25 -8.86
C THR A 307 -3.26 -3.26 -8.01
N ILE A 308 -4.04 -4.34 -8.04
CA ILE A 308 -5.35 -4.40 -7.36
C ILE A 308 -5.24 -4.93 -5.93
N ASN A 309 -4.44 -5.97 -5.73
CA ASN A 309 -4.44 -6.75 -4.50
C ASN A 309 -3.44 -6.18 -3.50
N MET A 310 -3.93 -5.25 -2.69
CA MET A 310 -3.13 -4.52 -1.73
C MET A 310 -3.57 -4.77 -0.28
N ASP A 311 -3.84 -6.03 0.07
CA ASP A 311 -4.28 -6.45 1.41
C ASP A 311 -3.38 -5.90 2.53
N GLY A 312 -2.06 -5.96 2.37
CA GLY A 312 -1.10 -5.43 3.33
C GLY A 312 -1.17 -3.90 3.46
N THR A 313 -1.41 -3.20 2.36
CA THR A 313 -1.66 -1.75 2.37
C THR A 313 -2.96 -1.43 3.09
N ALA A 314 -4.02 -2.19 2.82
CA ALA A 314 -5.32 -2.05 3.48
C ALA A 314 -5.20 -2.32 4.99
N ILE A 315 -4.44 -3.34 5.40
CA ILE A 315 -4.15 -3.59 6.82
C ILE A 315 -3.51 -2.38 7.49
N MET A 316 -2.48 -1.79 6.87
CA MET A 316 -1.88 -0.58 7.42
C MET A 316 -2.89 0.56 7.50
N GLN A 317 -3.69 0.78 6.46
CA GLN A 317 -4.68 1.85 6.45
C GLN A 317 -5.71 1.69 7.57
N GLY A 318 -6.24 0.48 7.78
CA GLY A 318 -7.18 0.21 8.85
C GLY A 318 -6.61 0.49 10.24
N VAL A 319 -5.40 -0.02 10.52
CA VAL A 319 -4.74 0.24 11.82
C VAL A 319 -4.39 1.72 11.96
N ALA A 320 -3.89 2.37 10.91
CA ALA A 320 -3.51 3.77 10.92
C ALA A 320 -4.70 4.71 11.14
N THR A 321 -5.84 4.43 10.51
CA THR A 321 -7.09 5.17 10.73
C THR A 321 -7.52 5.11 12.20
N VAL A 322 -7.54 3.91 12.80
CA VAL A 322 -7.89 3.75 14.23
C VAL A 322 -6.87 4.45 15.12
N PHE A 323 -5.57 4.29 14.83
CA PHE A 323 -4.49 4.91 15.59
C PHE A 323 -4.58 6.44 15.57
N ILE A 324 -4.75 7.04 14.39
CA ILE A 324 -4.83 8.50 14.22
C ILE A 324 -6.09 9.03 14.91
N ALA A 325 -7.25 8.36 14.74
CA ALA A 325 -8.46 8.73 15.46
C ALA A 325 -8.25 8.77 16.98
N GLN A 326 -7.61 7.75 17.55
CA GLN A 326 -7.31 7.67 18.98
C GLN A 326 -6.32 8.74 19.46
N VAL A 327 -5.26 9.02 18.67
CA VAL A 327 -4.26 10.04 19.00
C VAL A 327 -4.85 11.44 19.02
N PHE A 328 -5.75 11.74 18.08
CA PHE A 328 -6.41 13.05 17.99
C PHE A 328 -7.70 13.15 18.82
N GLY A 329 -8.08 12.08 19.53
CA GLY A 329 -9.31 12.05 20.32
C GLY A 329 -10.58 12.20 19.47
N ILE A 330 -10.55 11.75 18.22
CA ILE A 330 -11.68 11.78 17.30
C ILE A 330 -12.41 10.44 17.40
N ASP A 331 -13.64 10.48 17.89
CA ASP A 331 -14.49 9.29 17.97
C ASP A 331 -15.07 8.97 16.58
N LEU A 332 -14.60 7.88 16.00
CA LEU A 332 -15.16 7.34 14.76
C LEU A 332 -16.35 6.42 15.07
N THR A 333 -17.44 6.66 14.36
CA THR A 333 -18.63 5.81 14.42
C THR A 333 -18.43 4.52 13.62
N ILE A 334 -19.33 3.55 13.81
CA ILE A 334 -19.36 2.31 13.00
C ILE A 334 -19.54 2.65 11.51
N THR A 335 -20.30 3.71 11.19
CA THR A 335 -20.49 4.19 9.82
C THR A 335 -19.19 4.68 9.20
N ASP A 336 -18.35 5.37 9.99
CA ASP A 336 -17.05 5.87 9.52
C ASP A 336 -16.10 4.71 9.19
N TYR A 337 -16.05 3.70 10.07
CA TYR A 337 -15.26 2.50 9.79
C TYR A 337 -15.79 1.73 8.57
N ALA A 338 -17.11 1.66 8.38
CA ALA A 338 -17.68 1.04 7.19
C ALA A 338 -17.29 1.82 5.91
N MET A 339 -17.30 3.16 5.96
CA MET A 339 -16.83 3.99 4.85
C MET A 339 -15.34 3.80 4.57
N VAL A 340 -14.51 3.69 5.60
CA VAL A 340 -13.09 3.36 5.46
C VAL A 340 -12.93 2.01 4.77
N VAL A 341 -13.71 1.00 5.18
CA VAL A 341 -13.67 -0.33 4.53
C VAL A 341 -13.99 -0.24 3.05
N ILE A 342 -15.09 0.43 2.69
CA ILE A 342 -15.54 0.56 1.30
C ILE A 342 -14.52 1.36 0.47
N THR A 343 -14.14 2.54 0.94
CA THR A 343 -13.27 3.45 0.19
C THR A 343 -11.87 2.86 0.04
N ALA A 344 -11.26 2.31 1.09
CA ALA A 344 -9.93 1.72 1.00
C ALA A 344 -9.93 0.43 0.15
N THR A 345 -10.98 -0.40 0.24
CA THR A 345 -11.10 -1.60 -0.60
C THR A 345 -11.22 -1.23 -2.08
N LEU A 346 -12.06 -0.25 -2.43
CA LEU A 346 -12.18 0.18 -3.83
C LEU A 346 -10.92 0.90 -4.33
N ALA A 347 -10.28 1.69 -3.47
CA ALA A 347 -9.05 2.40 -3.81
C ALA A 347 -7.85 1.46 -3.99
N SER A 348 -7.87 0.27 -3.39
CA SER A 348 -6.86 -0.76 -3.61
C SER A 348 -6.71 -1.14 -5.09
N ILE A 349 -7.79 -1.11 -5.88
CA ILE A 349 -7.81 -1.43 -7.33
C ILE A 349 -6.86 -0.53 -8.15
N GLY A 350 -6.58 0.69 -7.67
CA GLY A 350 -5.78 1.68 -8.37
C GLY A 350 -4.45 1.98 -7.71
N THR A 351 -4.02 1.15 -6.76
CA THR A 351 -2.79 1.43 -6.05
C THR A 351 -1.61 0.88 -6.86
N ALA A 352 -0.57 1.67 -7.09
CA ALA A 352 0.60 1.17 -7.79
C ALA A 352 1.52 0.37 -6.84
N GLY A 353 2.01 -0.79 -7.29
CA GLY A 353 2.89 -1.69 -6.53
C GLY A 353 4.33 -1.18 -6.35
N VAL A 354 4.50 0.06 -5.91
CA VAL A 354 5.78 0.78 -5.81
C VAL A 354 5.92 1.39 -4.39
N PRO A 355 7.15 1.57 -3.87
CA PRO A 355 7.36 2.01 -2.49
C PRO A 355 6.68 3.34 -2.16
N GLY A 356 6.11 3.43 -0.97
CA GLY A 356 5.53 4.67 -0.43
C GLY A 356 4.13 5.06 -0.94
N VAL A 357 3.59 4.35 -1.95
CA VAL A 357 2.23 4.64 -2.46
C VAL A 357 1.16 4.39 -1.38
N GLY A 358 1.37 3.45 -0.47
CA GLY A 358 0.44 3.19 0.63
C GLY A 358 0.14 4.40 1.52
N LEU A 359 1.12 5.28 1.76
CA LEU A 359 0.95 6.50 2.54
C LEU A 359 0.18 7.59 1.78
N ILE A 360 0.37 7.66 0.47
CA ILE A 360 -0.41 8.53 -0.42
C ILE A 360 -1.89 8.13 -0.33
N MET A 361 -2.16 6.83 -0.42
CA MET A 361 -3.51 6.29 -0.30
C MET A 361 -4.09 6.40 1.12
N LEU A 362 -3.26 6.46 2.16
CA LEU A 362 -3.75 6.71 3.52
C LEU A 362 -4.31 8.12 3.65
N ALA A 363 -3.66 9.14 3.09
CA ALA A 363 -4.17 10.53 3.12
C ALA A 363 -5.58 10.64 2.55
N MET A 364 -5.84 9.87 1.49
CA MET A 364 -7.15 9.71 0.87
C MET A 364 -8.19 9.15 1.86
N VAL A 365 -7.86 8.06 2.54
CA VAL A 365 -8.76 7.40 3.50
C VAL A 365 -9.05 8.30 4.71
N LEU A 366 -8.04 8.99 5.23
CA LEU A 366 -8.21 9.88 6.39
C LEU A 366 -9.13 11.07 6.08
N ASN A 367 -8.92 11.74 4.94
CA ASN A 367 -9.76 12.85 4.51
C ASN A 367 -11.24 12.45 4.37
N GLN A 368 -11.51 11.22 3.92
CA GLN A 368 -12.87 10.71 3.73
C GLN A 368 -13.68 10.63 5.04
N VAL A 369 -13.01 10.40 6.17
CA VAL A 369 -13.62 10.33 7.50
C VAL A 369 -13.29 11.55 8.36
N GLY A 370 -12.81 12.63 7.74
CA GLY A 370 -12.53 13.89 8.44
C GLY A 370 -11.34 13.83 9.40
N LEU A 371 -10.44 12.86 9.25
CA LEU A 371 -9.22 12.77 10.06
C LEU A 371 -8.09 13.64 9.48
N PRO A 372 -7.26 14.25 10.34
CA PRO A 372 -6.12 15.05 9.92
C PRO A 372 -5.04 14.19 9.24
N VAL A 373 -4.71 14.55 8.01
CA VAL A 373 -3.61 13.95 7.22
C VAL A 373 -2.24 14.20 7.85
N GLU A 374 -2.12 15.19 8.72
CA GLU A 374 -0.93 15.44 9.53
C GLU A 374 -0.60 14.25 10.46
N GLY A 375 -1.61 13.44 10.84
CA GLY A 375 -1.42 12.22 11.60
C GLY A 375 -0.53 11.18 10.91
N ILE A 376 -0.41 11.24 9.58
CA ILE A 376 0.51 10.39 8.81
C ILE A 376 1.96 10.63 9.23
N ALA A 377 2.31 11.87 9.60
CA ALA A 377 3.67 12.20 10.04
C ALA A 377 4.12 11.36 11.24
N LEU A 378 3.20 10.96 12.13
CA LEU A 378 3.49 10.17 13.32
C LEU A 378 3.99 8.76 12.99
N ILE A 379 3.41 8.15 11.94
CA ILE A 379 3.66 6.76 11.58
C ILE A 379 4.65 6.61 10.42
N MET A 380 4.88 7.69 9.67
CA MET A 380 5.71 7.69 8.46
C MET A 380 7.16 7.24 8.71
N GLY A 381 7.71 7.50 9.90
CA GLY A 381 9.04 7.02 10.27
C GLY A 381 9.13 5.49 10.25
N VAL A 382 8.20 4.83 10.95
CA VAL A 382 8.17 3.36 11.04
C VAL A 382 7.59 2.70 9.79
N ASP A 383 6.84 3.44 8.97
CA ASP A 383 6.17 2.92 7.78
C ASP A 383 7.14 2.27 6.80
N ARG A 384 8.36 2.76 6.66
CA ARG A 384 9.31 2.17 5.70
C ARG A 384 9.60 0.69 6.01
N LEU A 385 9.66 0.32 7.28
CA LEU A 385 9.85 -1.07 7.71
C LEU A 385 8.60 -1.90 7.44
N LEU A 386 7.43 -1.34 7.75
CA LEU A 386 6.14 -1.97 7.49
C LEU A 386 5.91 -2.17 5.99
N ASP A 387 6.34 -1.23 5.15
CA ASP A 387 6.20 -1.26 3.69
C ASP A 387 6.80 -2.52 3.09
N MET A 388 8.01 -2.90 3.53
CA MET A 388 8.67 -4.14 3.12
C MET A 388 7.82 -5.37 3.44
N VAL A 389 7.26 -5.43 4.66
CA VAL A 389 6.40 -6.55 5.08
C VAL A 389 5.11 -6.55 4.28
N ARG A 390 4.45 -5.39 4.10
CA ARG A 390 3.22 -5.25 3.31
C ARG A 390 3.40 -5.76 1.90
N THR A 391 4.49 -5.38 1.22
CA THR A 391 4.77 -5.86 -0.13
C THR A 391 4.88 -7.38 -0.18
N ALA A 392 5.60 -7.98 0.79
CA ALA A 392 5.70 -9.43 0.86
C ALA A 392 4.34 -10.11 1.10
N VAL A 393 3.46 -9.51 1.91
CA VAL A 393 2.07 -9.98 2.10
C VAL A 393 1.27 -9.85 0.81
N ASN A 394 1.30 -8.70 0.12
CA ASN A 394 0.56 -8.49 -1.13
C ASN A 394 0.93 -9.54 -2.19
N VAL A 395 2.23 -9.74 -2.45
CA VAL A 395 2.70 -10.73 -3.43
C VAL A 395 2.35 -12.17 -3.01
N THR A 396 2.27 -12.44 -1.71
CA THR A 396 1.76 -13.72 -1.19
C THR A 396 0.28 -13.89 -1.53
N GLY A 397 -0.53 -12.85 -1.33
CA GLY A 397 -1.93 -12.83 -1.70
C GLY A 397 -2.16 -13.05 -3.20
N ASP A 398 -1.35 -12.40 -4.04
CA ASP A 398 -1.40 -12.55 -5.52
C ASP A 398 -1.23 -14.02 -5.92
N SER A 399 -0.29 -14.70 -5.28
CA SER A 399 0.02 -16.10 -5.56
C SER A 399 -1.05 -17.05 -5.01
N VAL A 400 -1.66 -16.73 -3.86
CA VAL A 400 -2.80 -17.49 -3.32
C VAL A 400 -4.01 -17.37 -4.23
N ALA A 401 -4.37 -16.15 -4.63
CA ALA A 401 -5.47 -15.92 -5.56
C ALA A 401 -5.21 -16.66 -6.88
N THR A 402 -4.02 -16.51 -7.45
CA THR A 402 -3.62 -17.17 -8.69
C THR A 402 -3.78 -18.69 -8.60
N LEU A 403 -3.37 -19.32 -7.50
CA LEU A 403 -3.56 -20.77 -7.28
C LEU A 403 -5.02 -21.19 -7.19
N ILE A 404 -5.83 -20.45 -6.43
CA ILE A 404 -7.27 -20.74 -6.26
C ILE A 404 -7.99 -20.61 -7.61
N ILE A 405 -7.71 -19.52 -8.34
CA ILE A 405 -8.29 -19.27 -9.65
C ILE A 405 -7.84 -20.35 -10.63
N ALA A 406 -6.55 -20.64 -10.74
CA ALA A 406 -6.01 -21.67 -11.63
C ALA A 406 -6.65 -23.04 -11.38
N LYS A 407 -6.84 -23.42 -10.11
CA LYS A 407 -7.52 -24.66 -9.77
C LYS A 407 -8.99 -24.66 -10.15
N SER A 408 -9.68 -23.53 -9.98
CA SER A 408 -11.07 -23.36 -10.40
C SER A 408 -11.25 -23.36 -11.93
N GLU A 409 -10.17 -23.12 -12.68
CA GLU A 409 -10.12 -23.09 -14.14
C GLU A 409 -9.54 -24.37 -14.77
N ASN A 410 -9.23 -25.40 -13.96
CA ASN A 410 -8.52 -26.60 -14.39
C ASN A 410 -7.17 -26.32 -15.09
N ALA A 411 -6.53 -25.21 -14.72
CA ALA A 411 -5.28 -24.71 -15.28
C ALA A 411 -4.11 -24.85 -14.28
N PHE A 412 -4.07 -25.99 -13.58
CA PHE A 412 -3.16 -26.25 -12.47
C PHE A 412 -2.60 -27.67 -12.51
N ASN A 413 -1.29 -27.81 -12.31
CA ASN A 413 -0.57 -29.08 -12.27
C ASN A 413 -0.21 -29.47 -10.82
N GLN A 414 -0.92 -30.48 -10.31
CA GLN A 414 -0.74 -31.01 -8.97
C GLN A 414 0.64 -31.63 -8.75
N ALA A 415 1.21 -32.32 -9.75
CA ALA A 415 2.52 -32.96 -9.64
C ALA A 415 3.64 -31.93 -9.46
N THR A 416 3.60 -30.83 -10.21
CA THR A 416 4.54 -29.72 -10.03
C THR A 416 4.42 -29.09 -8.64
N PHE A 417 3.20 -28.89 -8.15
CA PHE A 417 2.98 -28.32 -6.81
C PHE A 417 3.49 -29.22 -5.69
N ASP A 418 3.32 -30.54 -5.81
CA ASP A 418 3.74 -31.48 -4.77
C ASP A 418 5.24 -31.79 -4.79
N ASP A 419 5.94 -31.58 -5.91
CA ASP A 419 7.39 -31.75 -6.00
C ASP A 419 8.16 -30.62 -5.29
N PRO A 420 8.91 -30.89 -4.20
CA PRO A 420 9.69 -29.88 -3.49
C PRO A 420 10.88 -29.32 -4.29
N GLN A 421 11.30 -29.99 -5.36
CA GLN A 421 12.41 -29.60 -6.24
C GLN A 421 11.95 -28.92 -7.54
N ALA A 422 10.64 -28.87 -7.80
CA ALA A 422 10.10 -28.17 -8.95
C ALA A 422 10.65 -26.74 -9.06
N GLY A 423 11.16 -26.41 -10.25
CA GLY A 423 11.74 -25.11 -10.61
C GLY A 423 13.03 -24.71 -9.89
N LYS A 424 13.69 -25.61 -9.13
CA LYS A 424 15.02 -25.33 -8.54
C LYS A 424 16.21 -25.70 -9.44
N THR A 425 15.97 -26.51 -10.47
CA THR A 425 17.00 -27.11 -11.35
C THR A 425 17.17 -26.40 -12.69
N ALA A 426 16.29 -25.45 -13.04
CA ALA A 426 16.61 -24.46 -14.06
C ALA A 426 17.53 -23.41 -13.40
N GLY A 427 18.68 -23.12 -14.03
CA GLY A 427 19.77 -22.33 -13.45
C GLY A 427 19.28 -21.12 -12.65
N SER A 428 19.82 -20.96 -11.45
CA SER A 428 19.26 -20.06 -10.45
C SER A 428 19.06 -18.66 -11.00
N PHE A 429 17.90 -18.06 -10.73
CA PHE A 429 17.62 -16.64 -10.95
C PHE A 429 18.75 -15.74 -10.38
N VAL A 430 19.45 -16.20 -9.32
CA VAL A 430 20.64 -15.53 -8.80
C VAL A 430 21.76 -15.45 -9.85
N ASP A 431 21.96 -16.48 -10.66
CA ASP A 431 22.95 -16.48 -11.75
C ASP A 431 22.51 -15.60 -12.93
N GLN A 432 21.22 -15.49 -13.22
CA GLN A 432 20.67 -14.61 -14.27
C GLN A 432 20.68 -13.13 -13.86
N VAL A 433 20.24 -12.80 -12.64
CA VAL A 433 20.33 -11.44 -12.08
C VAL A 433 21.77 -10.98 -11.94
N ASN A 434 22.70 -11.88 -11.57
CA ASN A 434 24.12 -11.55 -11.52
C ASN A 434 24.77 -11.39 -12.91
N ALA A 435 24.14 -11.89 -13.98
CA ALA A 435 24.59 -11.67 -15.36
C ALA A 435 24.12 -10.30 -15.88
N GLU A 436 22.87 -9.91 -15.63
CA GLU A 436 22.34 -8.60 -16.03
C GLU A 436 22.95 -7.43 -15.25
N LEU A 437 23.37 -7.62 -14.00
CA LEU A 437 24.06 -6.59 -13.22
C LEU A 437 25.55 -6.41 -13.59
N LYS A 438 26.07 -7.24 -14.51
CA LYS A 438 27.45 -7.17 -15.02
C LYS A 438 27.56 -6.56 -16.42
N GLU A 439 26.45 -6.30 -17.09
CA GLU A 439 26.35 -5.44 -18.28
C GLU A 439 25.88 -4.04 -17.87
#